data_AF-A0ABD2QYY1-F1
#
_entry.id   AF-A0ABD2QYY1-F1
#
_cell.length_a   1.000
_cell.length_b   1.000
_cell.length_c   1.000
_cell.angle_alpha   90.00
_cell.angle_beta   90.00
_cell.angle_gamma   90.00
#
_symmetry.space_group_name_H-M   'P 1'
#
loop_
_entity.id
_entity.type
_entity.pdbx_description
1 polymer ?
#
loop_
_entity_poly.entity_id
_entity_poly.type
_entity_poly.pdbx_seq_one_letter_code
_entity_poly.pdbx_strand_id
1 'polypeptide(L)'
;MNKALEANIPAITTGGIYPGLSNVMAAELVRTAKLESEGELERLRFYYYTAGTGGAGPTILATSFLLLGEDVIAYNKGEKIKLTPYSGMLSIDFGMGIGKKDVYLLNLPEVKSVHEVLGVPTVSARFGTDPFFWNWGMIAMRNLLPKEFLRDRSKVQQLVQLFDPVVRAVDGTAGEAVSMRVDLECSDGHNRIGIFSHKRLSKSVGISTAAFVLAILEGSTKPGVWFPEEPEGIAVEAREVLLQRASEGTINFILNKAPWMVETNPKELGFGIYS
;
A
#
# COMPACT_ATOMS: atom_id res chain seq x y z
N MET A 1 12.96 0.00 23.11
CA MET A 1 11.99 0.95 22.54
C MET A 1 12.01 2.31 23.25
N ASN A 2 12.74 2.47 24.38
CA ASN A 2 12.65 3.70 25.19
C ASN A 2 13.65 4.82 24.85
N LYS A 3 14.73 4.56 24.09
CA LYS A 3 15.78 5.57 23.88
C LYS A 3 15.28 6.88 23.25
N ALA A 4 14.40 6.79 22.25
CA ALA A 4 13.85 7.98 21.59
C ALA A 4 12.91 8.75 22.53
N LEU A 5 12.08 8.03 23.29
CA LEU A 5 11.19 8.62 24.30
C LEU A 5 11.99 9.31 25.42
N GLU A 6 13.00 8.64 25.98
CA GLU A 6 13.90 9.16 27.02
C GLU A 6 14.68 10.40 26.55
N ALA A 7 15.05 10.44 25.27
CA ALA A 7 15.74 11.58 24.67
C ALA A 7 14.79 12.70 24.20
N ASN A 8 13.47 12.54 24.39
CA ASN A 8 12.46 13.46 23.88
C ASN A 8 12.52 13.66 22.34
N ILE A 9 12.84 12.59 21.60
CA ILE A 9 12.99 12.60 20.13
C ILE A 9 11.78 11.90 19.49
N PRO A 10 11.03 12.59 18.61
CA PRO A 10 10.02 11.94 17.79
C PRO A 10 10.65 11.18 16.62
N ALA A 11 10.13 10.00 16.32
CA ALA A 11 10.55 9.20 15.18
C ALA A 11 9.35 8.47 14.56
N ILE A 12 9.16 8.65 13.25
CA ILE A 12 8.21 7.88 12.45
C ILE A 12 8.99 6.80 11.71
N THR A 13 8.58 5.55 11.92
CA THR A 13 8.98 4.47 11.03
C THR A 13 8.13 4.54 9.77
N THR A 14 8.68 4.09 8.64
CA THR A 14 7.91 3.92 7.40
C THR A 14 7.27 5.21 6.84
N GLY A 15 7.93 6.37 6.93
CA GLY A 15 7.42 7.64 6.37
C GLY A 15 7.52 7.78 4.84
N GLY A 16 6.99 6.83 4.07
CA GLY A 16 6.99 6.82 2.60
C GLY A 16 5.58 6.88 2.01
N ILE A 17 5.36 6.18 0.89
CA ILE A 17 4.00 6.01 0.33
C ILE A 17 3.34 4.72 0.83
N TYR A 18 4.03 3.60 0.69
CA TYR A 18 3.65 2.29 1.18
C TYR A 18 4.93 1.51 1.52
N PRO A 19 5.23 1.32 2.81
CA PRO A 19 4.49 1.83 3.96
C PRO A 19 4.59 3.36 4.15
N GLY A 20 3.61 3.97 4.81
CA GLY A 20 3.55 5.41 5.07
C GLY A 20 2.17 6.03 4.86
N LEU A 21 1.95 6.64 3.70
CA LEU A 21 0.64 7.22 3.37
C LEU A 21 -0.49 6.19 3.40
N SER A 22 -0.28 4.93 3.00
CA SER A 22 -1.31 3.89 3.10
C SER A 22 -1.78 3.72 4.53
N ASN A 23 -0.87 3.73 5.50
CA ASN A 23 -1.20 3.67 6.92
C ASN A 23 -2.07 4.86 7.34
N VAL A 24 -1.70 6.08 6.97
CA VAL A 24 -2.47 7.30 7.31
C VAL A 24 -3.85 7.28 6.63
N MET A 25 -3.93 6.85 5.37
CA MET A 25 -5.19 6.67 4.66
C MET A 25 -6.08 5.62 5.33
N ALA A 26 -5.52 4.47 5.72
CA ALA A 26 -6.23 3.43 6.45
C ALA A 26 -6.77 3.97 7.80
N ALA A 27 -5.95 4.72 8.52
CA ALA A 27 -6.33 5.32 9.79
C ALA A 27 -7.49 6.31 9.65
N GLU A 28 -7.49 7.14 8.60
CA GLU A 28 -8.59 8.08 8.32
C GLU A 28 -9.87 7.39 7.84
N LEU A 29 -9.77 6.32 7.03
CA LEU A 29 -10.93 5.51 6.65
C LEU A 29 -11.57 4.87 7.88
N VAL A 30 -10.77 4.27 8.76
CA VAL A 30 -11.25 3.66 10.00
C VAL A 30 -11.87 4.71 10.93
N ARG A 31 -11.20 5.85 11.13
CA ARG A 31 -11.71 6.94 11.97
C ARG A 31 -13.05 7.44 11.46
N THR A 32 -13.15 7.68 10.16
CA THR A 32 -14.37 8.22 9.56
C THR A 32 -15.51 7.21 9.59
N ALA A 33 -15.24 5.93 9.30
CA ALA A 33 -16.24 4.87 9.43
C ALA A 33 -16.81 4.78 10.85
N LYS A 34 -15.96 4.83 11.90
CA LYS A 34 -16.42 4.83 13.30
C LYS A 34 -17.28 6.04 13.68
N LEU A 35 -17.20 7.14 12.94
CA LEU A 35 -18.01 8.34 13.17
C LEU A 35 -19.31 8.33 12.36
N GLU A 36 -19.31 7.69 11.19
CA GLU A 36 -20.42 7.70 10.23
C GLU A 36 -21.30 6.44 10.29
N SER A 37 -20.85 5.37 10.96
CA SER A 37 -21.48 4.05 10.94
C SER A 37 -21.45 3.41 12.33
N GLU A 38 -22.51 2.66 12.65
CA GLU A 38 -22.63 1.84 13.86
C GLU A 38 -22.13 0.41 13.65
N GLY A 39 -21.71 0.06 12.42
CA GLY A 39 -21.19 -1.24 12.06
C GLY A 39 -19.78 -1.49 12.59
N GLU A 40 -19.48 -2.76 12.85
CA GLU A 40 -18.14 -3.18 13.25
C GLU A 40 -17.21 -3.22 12.04
N LEU A 41 -15.92 -2.94 12.26
CA LEU A 41 -14.90 -3.08 11.24
C LEU A 41 -14.68 -4.56 10.93
N GLU A 42 -14.84 -4.98 9.68
CA GLU A 42 -14.66 -6.39 9.31
C GLU A 42 -13.33 -6.63 8.61
N ARG A 43 -12.97 -5.75 7.69
CA ARG A 43 -11.87 -6.01 6.77
C ARG A 43 -11.25 -4.75 6.20
N LEU A 44 -9.92 -4.75 6.13
CA LEU A 44 -9.16 -3.72 5.43
C LEU A 44 -8.16 -4.38 4.48
N ARG A 45 -8.21 -4.01 3.19
CA ARG A 45 -7.33 -4.57 2.16
C ARG A 45 -6.55 -3.47 1.49
N PHE A 46 -5.25 -3.69 1.42
CA PHE A 46 -4.34 -2.86 0.65
C PHE A 46 -4.09 -3.47 -0.72
N TYR A 47 -4.17 -2.64 -1.74
CA TYR A 47 -3.80 -2.98 -3.10
C TYR A 47 -2.79 -1.95 -3.59
N TYR A 48 -1.71 -2.43 -4.17
CA TYR A 48 -0.63 -1.60 -4.69
C TYR A 48 -0.32 -1.97 -6.13
N TYR A 49 0.04 -0.96 -6.91
CA TYR A 49 0.41 -1.11 -8.29
C TYR A 49 1.59 -0.21 -8.62
N THR A 50 2.54 -0.72 -9.41
CA THR A 50 3.63 0.06 -9.99
C THR A 50 3.87 -0.33 -11.44
N ALA A 51 3.94 0.66 -12.34
CA ALA A 51 4.41 0.47 -13.70
C ALA A 51 5.94 0.46 -13.75
N GLY A 52 6.51 -0.53 -14.43
CA GLY A 52 7.95 -0.80 -14.42
C GLY A 52 8.47 -0.92 -12.98
N THR A 53 9.66 -0.36 -12.75
CA THR A 53 10.21 -0.13 -11.42
C THR A 53 9.78 1.21 -10.81
N GLY A 54 8.82 1.92 -11.42
CA GLY A 54 8.48 3.27 -10.99
C GLY A 54 9.65 4.27 -11.13
N GLY A 55 10.67 3.95 -11.93
CA GLY A 55 11.91 4.74 -12.02
C GLY A 55 12.82 4.62 -10.80
N ALA A 56 12.53 3.69 -9.87
CA ALA A 56 13.41 3.35 -8.74
C ALA A 56 14.54 2.39 -9.15
N GLY A 57 14.49 1.88 -10.39
CA GLY A 57 15.48 0.98 -10.96
C GLY A 57 15.53 -0.37 -10.25
N PRO A 58 16.70 -1.03 -10.21
CA PRO A 58 16.84 -2.41 -9.73
C PRO A 58 16.40 -2.62 -8.27
N THR A 59 16.29 -1.55 -7.48
CA THR A 59 15.90 -1.59 -6.07
C THR A 59 14.52 -2.22 -5.84
N ILE A 60 13.53 -1.92 -6.70
CA ILE A 60 12.19 -2.52 -6.58
C ILE A 60 12.24 -4.01 -6.87
N LEU A 61 13.02 -4.42 -7.87
CA LEU A 61 13.16 -5.83 -8.20
C LEU A 61 13.81 -6.60 -7.05
N ALA A 62 14.87 -6.04 -6.45
CA ALA A 62 15.54 -6.63 -5.30
C ALA A 62 14.58 -6.84 -4.12
N THR A 63 13.83 -5.80 -3.77
CA THR A 63 12.85 -5.88 -2.67
C THR A 63 11.75 -6.88 -2.99
N SER A 64 11.27 -6.90 -4.24
CA SER A 64 10.25 -7.85 -4.68
C SER A 64 10.71 -9.30 -4.56
N PHE A 65 11.94 -9.61 -4.98
CA PHE A 65 12.52 -10.95 -4.83
C PHE A 65 12.73 -11.35 -3.37
N LEU A 66 13.19 -10.43 -2.52
CA LEU A 66 13.29 -10.70 -1.08
C LEU A 66 11.93 -11.09 -0.48
N LEU A 67 10.88 -10.35 -0.84
CA LEU A 67 9.52 -10.61 -0.37
C LEU A 67 8.92 -11.92 -0.92
N LEU A 68 9.40 -12.44 -2.06
CA LEU A 68 9.02 -13.78 -2.53
C LEU A 68 9.56 -14.90 -1.63
N GLY A 69 10.64 -14.64 -0.89
CA GLY A 69 11.21 -15.59 0.08
C GLY A 69 10.44 -15.65 1.39
N GLU A 70 9.58 -14.68 1.68
CA GLU A 70 8.84 -14.57 2.93
C GLU A 70 7.45 -15.20 2.85
N ASP A 71 6.98 -15.78 3.96
CA ASP A 71 5.57 -16.12 4.06
C ASP A 71 4.76 -14.82 4.17
N VAL A 72 3.66 -14.72 3.46
CA VAL A 72 2.77 -13.55 3.58
C VAL A 72 2.03 -13.65 4.90
N ILE A 73 2.23 -12.66 5.76
CA ILE A 73 1.43 -12.51 6.98
C ILE A 73 0.17 -11.73 6.64
N ALA A 74 -0.97 -12.34 6.92
CA ALA A 74 -2.28 -11.70 6.86
C ALA A 74 -3.06 -12.01 8.14
N TYR A 75 -4.16 -11.30 8.34
CA TYR A 75 -5.08 -11.55 9.44
C TYR A 75 -6.45 -11.88 8.87
N ASN A 76 -7.12 -12.89 9.44
CA ASN A 76 -8.47 -13.28 9.09
C ASN A 76 -9.28 -13.49 10.36
N LYS A 77 -10.32 -12.67 10.57
CA LYS A 77 -11.17 -12.72 11.76
C LYS A 77 -10.38 -12.72 13.08
N GLY A 78 -9.32 -11.90 13.15
CA GLY A 78 -8.45 -11.77 14.32
C GLY A 78 -7.31 -12.77 14.39
N GLU A 79 -7.30 -13.80 13.55
CA GLU A 79 -6.25 -14.81 13.55
C GLU A 79 -5.15 -14.50 12.53
N LYS A 80 -3.90 -14.56 12.99
CA LYS A 80 -2.72 -14.44 12.12
C LYS A 80 -2.58 -15.70 11.26
N ILE A 81 -2.63 -15.51 9.94
CA ILE A 81 -2.45 -16.59 8.96
C ILE A 81 -1.20 -16.38 8.13
N LYS A 82 -0.63 -17.49 7.66
CA LYS A 82 0.50 -17.50 6.73
C LYS A 82 0.01 -17.95 5.35
N LEU A 83 0.33 -17.17 4.34
CA LEU A 83 -0.07 -17.43 2.96
C LEU A 83 1.16 -17.47 2.04
N THR A 84 0.99 -18.08 0.87
CA THR A 84 2.05 -18.16 -0.13
C THR A 84 2.23 -16.80 -0.81
N PRO A 85 3.45 -16.24 -0.90
CA PRO A 85 3.71 -14.99 -1.61
C PRO A 85 3.36 -15.13 -3.08
N TYR A 86 2.94 -14.04 -3.69
CA TYR A 86 2.58 -13.95 -5.10
C TYR A 86 1.49 -14.94 -5.56
N SER A 87 0.55 -15.25 -4.67
CA SER A 87 -0.62 -16.12 -4.90
C SER A 87 -1.93 -15.33 -4.75
N GLY A 88 -3.08 -15.97 -4.97
CA GLY A 88 -4.39 -15.37 -4.69
C GLY A 88 -4.65 -14.10 -5.49
N MET A 89 -4.43 -14.19 -6.81
CA MET A 89 -4.59 -13.08 -7.76
C MET A 89 -5.99 -12.49 -7.68
N LEU A 90 -6.07 -11.17 -7.63
CA LEU A 90 -7.30 -10.40 -7.77
C LEU A 90 -7.11 -9.36 -8.87
N SER A 91 -8.15 -9.10 -9.65
CA SER A 91 -8.16 -7.97 -10.58
C SER A 91 -8.85 -6.78 -9.92
N ILE A 92 -8.10 -5.70 -9.67
CA ILE A 92 -8.53 -4.55 -8.89
C ILE A 92 -8.49 -3.30 -9.76
N ASP A 93 -9.56 -2.51 -9.71
CA ASP A 93 -9.63 -1.21 -10.38
C ASP A 93 -9.03 -0.12 -9.51
N PHE A 94 -7.93 0.49 -9.97
CA PHE A 94 -7.27 1.61 -9.30
C PHE A 94 -7.86 2.97 -9.69
N GLY A 95 -9.01 2.97 -10.37
CA GLY A 95 -9.73 4.17 -10.74
C GLY A 95 -9.07 4.93 -11.89
N MET A 96 -9.49 6.18 -12.04
CA MET A 96 -9.06 7.05 -13.14
C MET A 96 -7.53 7.16 -13.25
N GLY A 97 -7.02 7.00 -14.48
CA GLY A 97 -5.61 7.14 -14.82
C GLY A 97 -4.77 5.87 -14.70
N ILE A 98 -5.27 4.82 -14.03
CA ILE A 98 -4.56 3.53 -13.88
C ILE A 98 -5.42 2.37 -14.38
N GLY A 99 -6.71 2.35 -14.00
CA GLY A 99 -7.65 1.30 -14.37
C GLY A 99 -7.38 -0.04 -13.67
N LYS A 100 -7.87 -1.12 -14.28
CA LYS A 100 -7.79 -2.48 -13.75
C LYS A 100 -6.39 -3.08 -13.84
N LYS A 101 -5.93 -3.69 -12.76
CA LYS A 101 -4.64 -4.38 -12.64
C LYS A 101 -4.76 -5.66 -11.83
N ASP A 102 -3.99 -6.67 -12.21
CA ASP A 102 -3.90 -7.91 -11.46
C ASP A 102 -2.87 -7.76 -10.33
N VAL A 103 -3.29 -8.12 -9.11
CA VAL A 103 -2.50 -7.97 -7.89
C VAL A 103 -2.46 -9.27 -7.12
N TYR A 104 -1.33 -9.54 -6.46
CA TYR A 104 -1.03 -10.81 -5.81
C TYR A 104 -0.60 -10.60 -4.35
N LEU A 105 -0.85 -11.59 -3.49
CA LEU A 105 -0.48 -11.51 -2.07
C LEU A 105 1.01 -11.21 -1.88
N LEU A 106 1.34 -10.24 -1.03
CA LEU A 106 2.72 -9.90 -0.70
C LEU A 106 2.84 -9.51 0.77
N ASN A 107 3.97 -9.85 1.40
CA ASN A 107 4.19 -9.59 2.80
C ASN A 107 4.57 -8.12 2.99
N LEU A 108 3.65 -7.30 3.53
CA LEU A 108 3.91 -5.88 3.78
C LEU A 108 3.73 -5.53 5.26
N PRO A 109 4.60 -4.66 5.80
CA PRO A 109 4.66 -4.39 7.24
C PRO A 109 3.36 -3.79 7.81
N GLU A 110 2.66 -3.00 7.00
CA GLU A 110 1.42 -2.29 7.36
C GLU A 110 0.29 -3.23 7.75
N VAL A 111 0.28 -4.45 7.23
CA VAL A 111 -0.76 -5.44 7.54
C VAL A 111 -0.79 -5.74 9.03
N LYS A 112 0.39 -5.85 9.66
CA LYS A 112 0.51 -6.10 11.09
C LYS A 112 0.14 -4.87 11.89
N SER A 113 0.73 -3.72 11.59
CA SER A 113 0.51 -2.49 12.38
C SER A 113 -0.95 -2.04 12.29
N VAL A 114 -1.61 -2.13 11.14
CA VAL A 114 -3.04 -1.80 10.99
C VAL A 114 -3.92 -2.75 11.79
N HIS A 115 -3.63 -4.05 11.80
CA HIS A 115 -4.38 -4.99 12.62
C HIS A 115 -4.26 -4.65 14.11
N GLU A 116 -3.03 -4.44 14.59
CA GLU A 116 -2.74 -4.21 16.01
C GLU A 116 -3.16 -2.80 16.49
N VAL A 117 -2.95 -1.77 15.68
CA VAL A 117 -3.19 -0.36 16.04
C VAL A 117 -4.62 0.07 15.75
N LEU A 118 -5.17 -0.29 14.57
CA LEU A 118 -6.52 0.14 14.16
C LEU A 118 -7.62 -0.85 14.57
N GLY A 119 -7.24 -2.06 15.00
CA GLY A 119 -8.18 -3.06 15.51
C GLY A 119 -9.02 -3.75 14.43
N VAL A 120 -8.60 -3.72 13.17
CA VAL A 120 -9.34 -4.36 12.07
C VAL A 120 -9.05 -5.87 12.07
N PRO A 121 -10.06 -6.76 12.15
CA PRO A 121 -9.83 -8.19 12.37
C PRO A 121 -9.34 -8.93 11.12
N THR A 122 -9.66 -8.46 9.92
CA THR A 122 -9.19 -9.08 8.66
C THR A 122 -8.35 -8.08 7.88
N VAL A 123 -7.05 -8.35 7.71
CA VAL A 123 -6.13 -7.43 7.02
C VAL A 123 -5.25 -8.19 6.05
N SER A 124 -5.11 -7.70 4.81
CA SER A 124 -4.20 -8.29 3.83
C SER A 124 -3.70 -7.24 2.84
N ALA A 125 -2.57 -7.51 2.22
CA ALA A 125 -2.00 -6.66 1.17
C ALA A 125 -1.72 -7.45 -0.10
N ARG A 126 -1.89 -6.78 -1.24
CA ARG A 126 -1.53 -7.32 -2.55
C ARG A 126 -0.82 -6.28 -3.40
N PHE A 127 0.09 -6.76 -4.26
CA PHE A 127 0.89 -5.94 -5.15
C PHE A 127 0.83 -6.49 -6.57
N GLY A 128 0.79 -5.61 -7.55
CA GLY A 128 0.88 -5.93 -8.98
C GLY A 128 1.82 -4.98 -9.69
N THR A 129 2.37 -5.42 -10.82
CA THR A 129 3.25 -4.59 -11.63
C THR A 129 2.95 -4.70 -13.13
N ASP A 130 3.22 -3.61 -13.83
CA ASP A 130 3.26 -3.59 -15.28
C ASP A 130 4.70 -3.61 -15.81
N PRO A 131 4.93 -4.13 -17.02
CA PRO A 131 3.98 -4.88 -17.83
C PRO A 131 3.58 -6.21 -17.18
N PHE A 132 2.35 -6.65 -17.46
CA PHE A 132 1.71 -7.78 -16.78
C PHE A 132 2.54 -9.08 -16.77
N PHE A 133 3.39 -9.31 -17.77
CA PHE A 133 4.24 -10.50 -17.86
C PHE A 133 5.30 -10.58 -16.75
N TRP A 134 5.68 -9.45 -16.13
CA TRP A 134 6.54 -9.47 -14.94
C TRP A 134 5.88 -10.22 -13.79
N ASN A 135 4.56 -10.14 -13.66
CA ASN A 135 3.85 -10.91 -12.65
C ASN A 135 4.03 -12.43 -12.88
N TRP A 136 4.04 -12.87 -14.14
CA TRP A 136 4.35 -14.28 -14.45
C TRP A 136 5.80 -14.65 -14.15
N GLY A 137 6.73 -13.74 -14.42
CA GLY A 137 8.13 -13.89 -14.01
C GLY A 137 8.28 -14.07 -12.50
N MET A 138 7.58 -13.27 -11.71
CA MET A 138 7.57 -13.37 -10.24
C MET A 138 6.99 -14.71 -9.75
N ILE A 139 5.91 -15.20 -10.37
CA ILE A 139 5.36 -16.54 -10.09
C ILE A 139 6.41 -17.63 -10.39
N ALA A 140 7.09 -17.52 -11.55
CA ALA A 140 8.11 -18.47 -11.94
C ALA A 140 9.29 -18.46 -10.97
N MET A 141 9.83 -17.28 -10.62
CA MET A 141 10.92 -17.14 -9.66
C MET A 141 10.56 -17.74 -8.30
N ARG A 142 9.34 -17.48 -7.80
CA ARG A 142 8.85 -18.05 -6.54
C ARG A 142 8.74 -19.58 -6.57
N ASN A 143 8.40 -20.18 -7.71
CA ASN A 143 8.25 -21.63 -7.84
C ASN A 143 9.59 -22.35 -8.12
N LEU A 144 10.52 -21.69 -8.81
CA LEU A 144 11.77 -22.29 -9.25
C LEU A 144 12.92 -22.09 -8.26
N LEU A 145 12.93 -20.98 -7.51
CA LEU A 145 14.01 -20.65 -6.59
C LEU A 145 13.68 -21.08 -5.15
N PRO A 146 14.64 -21.69 -4.41
CA PRO A 146 14.46 -21.99 -3.00
C PRO A 146 14.21 -20.73 -2.15
N LYS A 147 13.42 -20.85 -1.07
CA LYS A 147 13.15 -19.71 -0.16
C LYS A 147 14.44 -19.15 0.45
N GLU A 148 15.42 -20.00 0.73
CA GLU A 148 16.72 -19.62 1.28
C GLU A 148 17.53 -18.78 0.29
N PHE A 149 17.38 -19.04 -1.01
CA PHE A 149 17.97 -18.21 -2.05
C PHE A 149 17.32 -16.83 -2.07
N LEU A 150 15.99 -16.78 -2.06
CA LEU A 150 15.22 -15.53 -2.11
C LEU A 150 15.38 -14.69 -0.83
N ARG A 151 15.73 -15.27 0.31
CA ARG A 151 16.01 -14.55 1.57
C ARG A 151 17.43 -13.99 1.66
N ASP A 152 18.34 -14.45 0.80
CA ASP A 152 19.74 -14.04 0.82
C ASP A 152 19.93 -12.76 -0.03
N ARG A 153 20.21 -11.64 0.64
CA ARG A 153 20.39 -10.33 0.01
C ARG A 153 21.51 -10.33 -1.04
N SER A 154 22.59 -11.07 -0.81
CA SER A 154 23.71 -11.12 -1.75
C SER A 154 23.31 -11.85 -3.03
N LYS A 155 22.60 -12.97 -2.90
CA LYS A 155 22.13 -13.76 -4.05
C LYS A 155 21.06 -13.01 -4.84
N VAL A 156 20.12 -12.36 -4.15
CA VAL A 156 19.12 -11.51 -4.78
C VAL A 156 19.77 -10.35 -5.53
N GLN A 157 20.80 -9.70 -4.97
CA GLN A 157 21.52 -8.63 -5.67
C GLN A 157 22.19 -9.12 -6.95
N GLN A 158 22.81 -10.30 -6.94
CA GLN A 158 23.38 -10.90 -8.16
C GLN A 158 22.30 -11.17 -9.21
N LEU A 159 21.15 -11.70 -8.79
CA LEU A 159 20.00 -11.94 -9.68
C LEU A 159 19.50 -10.62 -10.29
N VAL A 160 19.40 -9.57 -9.48
CA VAL A 160 18.97 -8.23 -9.92
C VAL A 160 19.96 -7.62 -10.92
N GLN A 161 21.27 -7.76 -10.68
CA GLN A 161 22.29 -7.30 -11.62
C GLN A 161 22.17 -8.00 -12.98
N LEU A 162 21.82 -9.29 -13.00
CA LEU A 162 21.57 -10.03 -14.23
C LEU A 162 20.35 -9.48 -15.00
N PHE A 163 19.31 -9.06 -14.29
CA PHE A 163 18.09 -8.53 -14.89
C PHE A 163 18.11 -7.02 -15.16
N ASP A 164 19.05 -6.26 -14.60
CA ASP A 164 19.10 -4.79 -14.69
C ASP A 164 19.00 -4.24 -16.14
N PRO A 165 19.70 -4.81 -17.15
CA PRO A 165 19.57 -4.33 -18.52
C PRO A 165 18.14 -4.47 -19.08
N VAL A 166 17.48 -5.59 -18.79
CA VAL A 166 16.09 -5.86 -19.22
C VAL A 166 15.13 -4.95 -18.49
N VAL A 167 15.33 -4.77 -17.18
CA VAL A 167 14.53 -3.88 -16.34
C VAL A 167 14.58 -2.46 -16.88
N ARG A 168 15.77 -1.92 -17.15
CA ARG A 168 15.93 -0.56 -17.69
C ARG A 168 15.29 -0.39 -19.06
N ALA A 169 15.39 -1.40 -19.93
CA ALA A 169 14.76 -1.37 -21.24
C ALA A 169 13.22 -1.33 -21.13
N VAL A 170 12.66 -2.13 -20.22
CA VAL A 170 11.21 -2.17 -19.98
C VAL A 170 10.71 -0.91 -19.28
N ASP A 171 11.45 -0.39 -18.30
CA ASP A 171 11.11 0.85 -17.58
C ASP A 171 10.92 2.04 -18.52
N GLY A 172 11.76 2.16 -19.55
CA GLY A 172 11.64 3.21 -20.56
C GLY A 172 10.32 3.19 -21.34
N THR A 173 9.57 2.09 -21.29
CA THR A 173 8.32 1.88 -22.06
C THR A 173 7.09 1.67 -21.20
N ALA A 174 7.23 1.08 -20.00
CA ALA A 174 6.14 0.81 -19.08
C ALA A 174 5.65 2.07 -18.34
N GLY A 175 6.50 3.09 -18.22
CA GLY A 175 6.25 4.29 -17.42
C GLY A 175 6.57 4.07 -15.94
N GLU A 176 6.35 5.11 -15.13
CA GLU A 176 6.74 5.15 -13.71
C GLU A 176 5.53 5.29 -12.76
N ALA A 177 4.32 5.01 -13.26
CA ALA A 177 3.09 5.25 -12.52
C ALA A 177 3.01 4.35 -11.28
N VAL A 178 2.44 4.89 -10.21
CA VAL A 178 2.17 4.18 -8.97
C VAL A 178 0.73 4.42 -8.56
N SER A 179 0.11 3.40 -7.99
CA SER A 179 -1.20 3.53 -7.36
C SER A 179 -1.32 2.69 -6.11
N MET A 180 -2.13 3.19 -5.20
CA MET A 180 -2.46 2.57 -3.93
C MET A 180 -3.95 2.71 -3.71
N ARG A 181 -4.60 1.61 -3.36
CA ARG A 181 -6.02 1.54 -3.04
C ARG A 181 -6.18 0.85 -1.69
N VAL A 182 -6.95 1.48 -0.81
CA VAL A 182 -7.29 0.97 0.52
C VAL A 182 -8.79 0.77 0.58
N ASP A 183 -9.22 -0.47 0.77
CA ASP A 183 -10.62 -0.84 0.88
C ASP A 183 -10.94 -1.21 2.33
N LEU A 184 -11.86 -0.48 2.94
CA LEU A 184 -12.45 -0.78 4.25
C LEU A 184 -13.88 -1.33 4.07
N GLU A 185 -14.17 -2.43 4.75
CA GLU A 185 -15.50 -3.02 4.84
C GLU A 185 -15.99 -3.05 6.29
N CYS A 186 -17.26 -2.68 6.48
CA CYS A 186 -17.96 -2.69 7.77
C CYS A 186 -19.15 -3.65 7.72
N SER A 187 -19.55 -4.19 8.88
CA SER A 187 -20.60 -5.22 8.98
C SER A 187 -21.99 -4.74 8.56
N ASP A 188 -22.22 -3.43 8.57
CA ASP A 188 -23.47 -2.77 8.14
C ASP A 188 -23.46 -2.39 6.66
N GLY A 189 -22.40 -2.73 5.92
CA GLY A 189 -22.22 -2.40 4.51
C GLY A 189 -21.69 -0.99 4.24
N HIS A 190 -21.28 -0.23 5.26
CA HIS A 190 -20.66 1.09 5.13
C HIS A 190 -19.22 1.03 4.59
N ASN A 191 -19.07 0.46 3.40
CA ASN A 191 -17.77 0.24 2.79
C ASN A 191 -17.19 1.57 2.27
N ARG A 192 -15.88 1.76 2.46
CA ARG A 192 -15.16 2.97 2.06
C ARG A 192 -13.85 2.64 1.37
N ILE A 193 -13.51 3.47 0.40
CA ILE A 193 -12.31 3.37 -0.41
C ILE A 193 -11.51 4.66 -0.34
N GLY A 194 -10.20 4.52 -0.29
CA GLY A 194 -9.23 5.57 -0.63
C GLY A 194 -8.36 5.13 -1.80
N ILE A 195 -8.07 6.04 -2.73
CA ILE A 195 -7.10 5.82 -3.81
C ILE A 195 -6.11 6.98 -3.86
N PHE A 196 -4.85 6.64 -4.06
CA PHE A 196 -3.77 7.56 -4.31
C PHE A 196 -3.00 7.09 -5.53
N SER A 197 -2.89 7.93 -6.56
CA SER A 197 -2.20 7.60 -7.81
C SER A 197 -1.31 8.74 -8.26
N HIS A 198 -0.09 8.42 -8.70
CA HIS A 198 0.88 9.40 -9.19
C HIS A 198 1.58 8.86 -10.44
N LYS A 199 1.91 9.73 -11.41
CA LYS A 199 2.58 9.32 -12.68
C LYS A 199 4.03 8.86 -12.50
N ARG A 200 4.65 9.23 -11.39
CA ARG A 200 6.08 9.00 -11.11
C ARG A 200 6.29 8.60 -9.66
N LEU A 201 6.56 7.32 -9.41
CA LEU A 201 6.78 6.78 -8.07
C LEU A 201 7.88 7.55 -7.31
N SER A 202 9.04 7.77 -7.93
CA SER A 202 10.18 8.45 -7.29
C SER A 202 9.83 9.84 -6.74
N LYS A 203 9.12 10.65 -7.53
CA LYS A 203 8.62 11.96 -7.08
C LYS A 203 7.62 11.83 -5.94
N SER A 204 6.67 10.90 -6.07
CA SER A 204 5.65 10.67 -5.04
C SER A 204 6.27 10.29 -3.71
N VAL A 205 7.25 9.36 -3.70
CA VAL A 205 7.98 8.99 -2.48
C VAL A 205 8.66 10.21 -1.85
N GLY A 206 9.33 11.04 -2.65
CA GLY A 206 9.99 12.24 -2.17
C GLY A 206 9.02 13.24 -1.54
N ILE A 207 7.89 13.52 -2.19
CA ILE A 207 6.83 14.42 -1.71
C ILE A 207 6.23 13.88 -0.40
N SER A 208 5.89 12.59 -0.35
CA SER A 208 5.33 11.96 0.86
C SER A 208 6.31 12.00 2.03
N THR A 209 7.59 11.69 1.77
CA THR A 209 8.64 11.76 2.79
C THR A 209 8.76 13.19 3.33
N ALA A 210 8.75 14.19 2.45
CA ALA A 210 8.77 15.59 2.85
C ALA A 210 7.53 15.97 3.69
N ALA A 211 6.33 15.48 3.34
CA ALA A 211 5.12 15.71 4.11
C ALA A 211 5.21 15.15 5.54
N PHE A 212 5.77 13.94 5.71
CA PHE A 212 6.04 13.36 7.03
C PHE A 212 7.06 14.18 7.82
N VAL A 213 8.15 14.61 7.19
CA VAL A 213 9.16 15.46 7.83
C VAL A 213 8.54 16.77 8.32
N LEU A 214 7.72 17.42 7.50
CA LEU A 214 7.01 18.65 7.89
C LEU A 214 6.09 18.42 9.08
N ALA A 215 5.31 17.33 9.09
CA ALA A 215 4.45 17.00 10.22
C ALA A 215 5.24 16.80 11.52
N ILE A 216 6.39 16.13 11.47
CA ILE A 216 7.27 15.97 12.63
C ILE A 216 7.80 17.33 13.10
N LEU A 217 8.30 18.17 12.20
CA LEU A 217 8.84 19.49 12.53
C LEU A 217 7.79 20.47 13.08
N GLU A 218 6.53 20.31 12.67
CA GLU A 218 5.38 21.06 13.17
C GLU A 218 4.86 20.52 14.51
N GLY A 219 5.49 19.48 15.08
CA GLY A 219 5.13 18.91 16.38
C GLY A 219 3.93 17.95 16.34
N SER A 220 3.57 17.43 15.17
CA SER A 220 2.46 16.48 15.01
C SER A 220 2.80 15.04 15.38
N THR A 221 4.03 14.79 15.84
CA THR A 221 4.52 13.48 16.29
C THR A 221 5.05 13.59 17.72
N LYS A 222 4.57 12.73 18.61
CA LYS A 222 5.05 12.68 20.00
C LYS A 222 6.43 12.05 20.08
N PRO A 223 7.23 12.37 21.12
CA PRO A 223 8.47 11.66 21.39
C PRO A 223 8.27 10.13 21.46
N GLY A 224 9.21 9.36 20.91
CA GLY A 224 9.07 7.91 20.77
C GLY A 224 9.26 7.43 19.33
N VAL A 225 9.09 6.13 19.12
CA VAL A 225 9.16 5.50 17.78
C VAL A 225 7.77 4.97 17.46
N TRP A 226 7.18 5.49 16.38
CA TRP A 226 5.78 5.27 16.05
C TRP A 226 5.58 4.80 14.61
N PHE A 227 4.48 4.09 14.38
CA PHE A 227 3.90 3.90 13.06
C PHE A 227 3.03 5.11 12.67
N PRO A 228 2.87 5.42 11.38
CA PRO A 228 2.10 6.58 10.93
C PRO A 228 0.63 6.59 11.34
N GLU A 229 0.00 5.42 11.44
CA GLU A 229 -1.42 5.26 11.80
C GLU A 229 -1.70 5.42 13.31
N GLU A 230 -0.67 5.39 14.15
CA GLU A 230 -0.81 5.64 15.58
C GLU A 230 -1.13 7.12 15.82
N PRO A 231 -2.04 7.45 16.76
CA PRO A 231 -2.33 8.85 17.12
C PRO A 231 -1.11 9.61 17.65
N GLU A 232 -0.17 8.92 18.31
CA GLU A 232 1.11 9.47 18.75
C GLU A 232 2.10 9.65 17.59
N GLY A 233 1.96 8.84 16.54
CA GLY A 233 2.77 8.94 15.33
C GLY A 233 2.40 10.18 14.54
N ILE A 234 1.20 10.21 13.97
CA ILE A 234 0.64 11.42 13.35
C ILE A 234 -0.67 11.75 14.04
N ALA A 235 -0.66 12.88 14.74
CA ALA A 235 -1.82 13.46 15.39
C ALA A 235 -3.00 13.53 14.42
N VAL A 236 -4.20 13.20 14.89
CA VAL A 236 -5.40 13.03 14.06
C VAL A 236 -5.70 14.30 13.26
N GLU A 237 -5.61 15.45 13.91
CA GLU A 237 -5.79 16.79 13.35
C GLU A 237 -4.77 17.15 12.26
N ALA A 238 -3.61 16.49 12.23
CA ALA A 238 -2.56 16.75 11.25
C ALA A 238 -2.66 15.86 10.00
N ARG A 239 -3.45 14.78 10.05
CA ARG A 239 -3.51 13.77 8.98
C ARG A 239 -4.06 14.33 7.68
N GLU A 240 -5.09 15.17 7.74
CA GLU A 240 -5.66 15.80 6.54
C GLU A 240 -4.63 16.68 5.84
N VAL A 241 -3.94 17.54 6.58
CA VAL A 241 -2.88 18.42 6.05
C VAL A 241 -1.71 17.61 5.49
N LEU A 242 -1.30 16.53 6.18
CA LEU A 242 -0.26 15.62 5.69
C LEU A 242 -0.66 14.99 4.36
N LEU A 243 -1.86 14.41 4.28
CA LEU A 243 -2.38 13.77 3.07
C LEU A 243 -2.51 14.78 1.92
N GLN A 244 -2.98 16.00 2.21
CA GLN A 244 -3.07 17.08 1.22
C GLN A 244 -1.69 17.40 0.63
N ARG A 245 -0.68 17.64 1.47
CA ARG A 245 0.70 17.89 1.03
C ARG A 245 1.26 16.73 0.24
N ALA A 246 1.04 15.51 0.71
CA ALA A 246 1.55 14.32 0.08
C ALA A 246 0.87 14.00 -1.26
N SER A 247 -0.35 14.52 -1.48
CA SER A 247 -1.11 14.38 -2.72
C SER A 247 -0.70 15.33 -3.84
N GLU A 248 0.31 16.18 -3.62
CA GLU A 248 0.83 17.07 -4.66
C GLU A 248 1.27 16.28 -5.90
N GLY A 249 0.78 16.71 -7.08
CA GLY A 249 1.10 16.08 -8.36
C GLY A 249 0.39 14.75 -8.62
N THR A 250 -0.49 14.29 -7.72
CA THR A 250 -1.31 13.09 -7.95
C THR A 250 -2.22 13.27 -9.16
N ILE A 251 -2.44 12.17 -9.88
CA ILE A 251 -3.44 12.13 -10.96
C ILE A 251 -4.82 11.73 -10.46
N ASN A 252 -4.87 11.08 -9.30
CA ASN A 252 -6.09 10.71 -8.63
C ASN A 252 -5.80 10.62 -7.14
N PHE A 253 -6.50 11.41 -6.34
CA PHE A 253 -6.51 11.28 -4.89
C PHE A 253 -7.95 11.37 -4.40
N ILE A 254 -8.43 10.28 -3.82
CA ILE A 254 -9.74 10.20 -3.21
C ILE A 254 -9.61 9.53 -1.84
N LEU A 255 -10.45 9.95 -0.92
CA LEU A 255 -10.54 9.36 0.41
C LEU A 255 -12.01 9.33 0.82
N ASN A 256 -12.37 8.31 1.59
CA ASN A 256 -13.71 8.15 2.14
C ASN A 256 -14.83 8.18 1.08
N LYS A 257 -14.68 7.38 0.00
CA LYS A 257 -15.73 7.22 -1.04
C LYS A 257 -16.30 5.81 -1.02
N ALA A 258 -17.60 5.68 -1.27
CA ALA A 258 -18.23 4.38 -1.51
C ALA A 258 -17.66 3.74 -2.79
N PRO A 259 -17.55 2.38 -2.86
CA PRO A 259 -16.87 1.70 -3.96
C PRO A 259 -17.40 2.03 -5.36
N TRP A 260 -18.71 2.15 -5.52
CA TRP A 260 -19.36 2.41 -6.81
C TRP A 260 -19.04 3.79 -7.40
N MET A 261 -18.55 4.75 -6.60
CA MET A 261 -18.15 6.08 -7.06
C MET A 261 -16.76 6.11 -7.72
N VAL A 262 -16.03 4.99 -7.69
CA VAL A 262 -14.60 4.94 -8.02
C VAL A 262 -14.29 4.02 -9.20
N GLU A 263 -15.13 3.01 -9.44
CA GLU A 263 -14.96 2.06 -10.54
C GLU A 263 -15.08 2.76 -11.90
N THR A 264 -14.11 2.57 -12.80
CA THR A 264 -14.09 3.25 -14.11
C THR A 264 -15.14 2.70 -15.07
N ASN A 265 -15.59 1.47 -14.83
CA ASN A 265 -16.75 0.87 -15.49
C ASN A 265 -17.77 0.51 -14.40
N PRO A 266 -18.69 1.43 -14.04
CA PRO A 266 -19.80 1.03 -13.19
C PRO A 266 -20.48 -0.16 -13.87
N LYS A 267 -20.72 -1.24 -13.13
CA LYS A 267 -21.65 -2.26 -13.61
C LYS A 267 -22.95 -1.52 -13.88
N GLU A 268 -23.33 -1.35 -15.14
CA GLU A 268 -24.71 -1.01 -15.49
C GLU A 268 -25.56 -2.19 -15.00
N LEU A 269 -25.98 -2.11 -13.74
CA LEU A 269 -27.16 -2.81 -13.28
C LEU A 269 -28.31 -2.11 -13.98
N GLY A 270 -28.59 -2.58 -15.20
CA GLY A 270 -29.80 -2.27 -15.93
C GLY A 270 -31.00 -2.70 -15.10
N PHE A 271 -31.41 -1.86 -14.17
CA PHE A 271 -32.79 -1.81 -13.71
C PHE A 271 -33.47 -0.78 -14.60
N GLY A 272 -34.07 -1.30 -15.68
CA GLY A 272 -35.26 -0.66 -16.19
C GLY A 272 -36.25 -0.50 -15.04
N ILE A 273 -36.79 0.71 -14.90
CA ILE A 273 -38.22 1.05 -14.75
C ILE A 273 -38.26 2.56 -14.50
N TYR A 274 -38.50 3.27 -15.60
CA TYR A 274 -39.30 4.48 -15.79
C TYR A 274 -39.29 4.62 -17.34
N SER A 275 -40.04 3.80 -18.07
CA SER A 275 -41.50 3.88 -18.26
C SER A 275 -42.07 2.51 -18.61
#